data_AF-A0A2V8XIX2-F1
#
_entry.id   AF-A0A2V8XIX2-F1
#
_cell.length_a   1.000
_cell.length_b   1.000
_cell.length_c   1.000
_cell.angle_alpha   90.00
_cell.angle_beta   90.00
_cell.angle_gamma   90.00
#
_symmetry.space_group_name_H-M   'P 1'
#
loop_
_entity.id
_entity.type
_entity.pdbx_description
1 polymer ?
#
loop_
_entity_poly.entity_id
_entity_poly.type
_entity_poly.pdbx_seq_one_letter_code
_entity_poly.pdbx_strand_id
1 'polypeptide(L)'
;MRAKIRKLATFLEETCTEMGRAIQPPTRRAACVAVIENPCAGKYVEDLTELMEIGEELGELLTQRAIAALGIPGSTVESYGKAAAVGENGELEHAAAILHPKLGAPVRKVLGKGAALIPSSKKRGGLGVALDIPLGHKDAAFVRSHFDGMEVRLNDAPRANEIMVAIAVTDSGRPLPRVGGLTKDQIKGEDGLR
;
A
#
# COMPACT_ATOMS: atom_id res chain seq x y z
N MET A 1 -12.09 -3.84 -16.29
CA MET A 1 -12.01 -3.66 -14.83
C MET A 1 -13.24 -4.30 -14.21
N ARG A 2 -13.05 -5.42 -13.51
CA ARG A 2 -14.05 -6.13 -12.70
C ARG A 2 -14.41 -5.36 -11.43
N ALA A 3 -13.44 -4.61 -10.89
CA ALA A 3 -13.65 -3.81 -9.69
C ALA A 3 -14.78 -2.78 -9.89
N LYS A 4 -15.85 -2.88 -9.08
CA LYS A 4 -16.90 -1.86 -9.00
C LYS A 4 -16.49 -0.76 -8.02
N ILE A 5 -15.75 0.22 -8.52
CA ILE A 5 -15.20 1.31 -7.71
C ILE A 5 -16.26 2.38 -7.46
N ARG A 6 -16.57 2.64 -6.18
CA ARG A 6 -17.41 3.79 -5.76
C ARG A 6 -16.60 5.07 -5.61
N LYS A 7 -15.38 4.97 -5.07
CA LYS A 7 -14.55 6.14 -4.75
C LYS A 7 -13.07 5.82 -4.91
N LEU A 8 -12.32 6.80 -5.41
CA LEU A 8 -10.86 6.86 -5.35
C LEU A 8 -10.45 8.08 -4.53
N ALA A 9 -9.41 7.94 -3.72
CA ALA A 9 -8.78 9.04 -3.02
C ALA A 9 -7.26 8.88 -3.09
N THR A 10 -6.56 9.99 -3.24
CA THR A 10 -5.10 10.02 -3.24
C THR A 10 -4.62 11.01 -2.19
N PHE A 11 -3.64 10.58 -1.40
CA PHE A 11 -3.03 11.33 -0.33
C PHE A 11 -1.56 11.53 -0.69
N LEU A 12 -1.05 12.73 -0.45
CA LEU A 12 0.36 13.07 -0.50
C LEU A 12 0.71 13.72 0.84
N GLU A 13 1.75 13.23 1.49
CA GLU A 13 2.29 13.81 2.72
C GLU A 13 3.77 14.13 2.50
N GLU A 14 4.17 15.33 2.91
CA GLU A 14 5.55 15.80 2.88
C GLU A 14 5.99 16.19 4.28
N THR A 15 7.05 15.58 4.79
CA THR A 15 7.67 15.99 6.06
C THR A 15 8.81 16.95 5.78
N CYS A 16 8.55 18.26 5.99
CA CYS A 16 9.53 19.33 5.75
C CYS A 16 10.48 19.56 6.94
N THR A 17 10.04 19.24 8.15
CA THR A 17 10.84 19.38 9.38
C THR A 17 10.53 18.24 10.35
N GLU A 18 11.54 17.72 11.04
CA GLU A 18 11.38 16.72 12.10
C GLU A 18 12.37 17.04 13.23
N MET A 19 11.90 17.01 14.48
CA MET A 19 12.73 17.35 15.66
C MET A 19 13.54 18.65 15.53
N GLY A 20 12.92 19.70 14.98
CA GLY A 20 13.55 21.01 14.77
C GLY A 20 14.63 21.06 13.68
N ARG A 21 14.78 20.00 12.89
CA ARG A 21 15.71 19.95 11.74
C ARG A 21 14.93 20.05 10.44
N ALA A 22 15.41 20.87 9.52
CA ALA A 22 14.91 20.87 8.15
C ALA A 22 15.25 19.53 7.47
N ILE A 23 14.29 19.01 6.69
CA ILE A 23 14.44 17.81 5.86
C ILE A 23 14.51 18.28 4.41
N GLN A 24 15.68 18.16 3.79
CA GLN A 24 15.92 18.70 2.45
C GLN A 24 16.61 17.68 1.54
N PRO A 25 15.93 17.20 0.48
CA PRO A 25 14.50 17.44 0.18
C PRO A 25 13.57 16.85 1.25
N PRO A 26 12.32 17.33 1.39
CA PRO A 26 11.32 16.71 2.28
C PRO A 26 11.16 15.23 1.97
N THR A 27 10.96 14.40 3.00
CA THR A 27 10.56 13.00 2.75
C THR A 27 9.10 12.95 2.38
N ARG A 28 8.75 12.17 1.35
CA ARG A 28 7.40 12.15 0.80
C ARG A 28 6.85 10.73 0.72
N ARG A 29 5.56 10.63 1.03
CA ARG A 29 4.79 9.40 0.89
C ARG A 29 3.45 9.71 0.26
N ALA A 30 3.02 8.84 -0.64
CA ALA A 30 1.73 8.93 -1.28
C ALA A 30 0.99 7.62 -1.16
N ALA A 31 -0.32 7.69 -0.95
CA ALA A 31 -1.20 6.54 -0.97
C ALA A 31 -2.37 6.79 -1.90
N CYS A 32 -2.76 5.77 -2.66
CA CYS A 32 -4.03 5.76 -3.38
C CYS A 32 -4.93 4.67 -2.81
N VAL A 33 -6.19 5.02 -2.61
CA VAL A 33 -7.22 4.20 -1.98
C VAL A 33 -8.38 4.04 -2.93
N ALA A 34 -8.83 2.81 -3.15
CA ALA A 34 -10.10 2.49 -3.80
C ALA A 34 -11.10 1.97 -2.77
N VAL A 35 -12.34 2.43 -2.88
CA VAL A 35 -13.49 1.83 -2.20
C VAL A 35 -14.31 1.09 -3.23
N ILE A 36 -14.47 -0.21 -3.04
CA ILE A 36 -15.17 -1.09 -3.97
C ILE A 36 -16.33 -1.82 -3.30
N GLU A 37 -17.29 -2.27 -4.10
CA GLU A 37 -18.27 -3.28 -3.68
C GLU A 37 -17.53 -4.59 -3.32
N ASN A 38 -17.95 -5.24 -2.23
CA ASN A 38 -17.50 -6.57 -1.86
C ASN A 38 -18.44 -7.64 -2.46
N PRO A 39 -18.02 -8.42 -3.48
CA PRO A 39 -18.87 -9.45 -4.11
C PRO A 39 -19.25 -10.61 -3.16
N CYS A 40 -18.53 -10.75 -2.04
CA CYS A 40 -18.72 -11.80 -1.05
C CYS A 40 -19.44 -11.31 0.22
N ALA A 41 -19.92 -10.06 0.28
CA ALA A 41 -20.59 -9.55 1.48
C ALA A 41 -21.88 -10.34 1.81
N GLY A 42 -22.07 -10.63 3.09
CA GLY A 42 -23.27 -11.26 3.66
C GLY A 42 -23.38 -12.77 3.44
N LYS A 43 -22.34 -13.42 2.89
CA LYS A 43 -22.31 -14.86 2.62
C LYS A 43 -20.90 -15.42 2.80
N TYR A 44 -20.82 -16.71 3.14
CA TYR A 44 -19.57 -17.46 3.11
C TYR A 44 -19.32 -17.98 1.69
N VAL A 45 -18.13 -17.75 1.15
CA VAL A 45 -17.75 -18.15 -0.21
C VAL A 45 -16.38 -18.83 -0.14
N GLU A 46 -16.33 -20.10 -0.52
CA GLU A 46 -15.09 -20.89 -0.49
C GLU A 46 -14.08 -20.39 -1.55
N ASP A 47 -14.56 -20.08 -2.76
CA ASP A 47 -13.72 -19.60 -3.86
C ASP A 47 -13.67 -18.06 -3.88
N LEU A 48 -12.54 -17.51 -3.46
CA LEU A 48 -12.29 -16.06 -3.44
C LEU A 48 -11.53 -15.55 -4.68
N THR A 49 -11.45 -16.35 -5.76
CA THR A 49 -10.69 -16.00 -6.98
C THR A 49 -11.11 -14.64 -7.57
N GLU A 50 -12.39 -14.29 -7.52
CA GLU A 50 -12.88 -12.99 -8.01
C GLU A 50 -12.21 -11.82 -7.28
N LEU A 51 -12.05 -11.90 -5.96
CA LEU A 51 -11.35 -10.88 -5.18
C LEU A 51 -9.87 -10.81 -5.54
N MET A 52 -9.23 -11.95 -5.81
CA MET A 52 -7.82 -11.99 -6.23
C MET A 52 -7.62 -11.29 -7.58
N GLU A 53 -8.54 -11.48 -8.52
CA GLU A 53 -8.52 -10.85 -9.84
C GLU A 53 -8.82 -9.35 -9.76
N ILE A 54 -9.77 -8.94 -8.90
CA ILE A 54 -9.99 -7.52 -8.59
C ILE A 54 -8.71 -6.90 -7.99
N GLY A 55 -8.04 -7.62 -7.10
CA GLY A 55 -6.77 -7.21 -6.51
C GLY A 55 -5.67 -6.95 -7.53
N GLU A 56 -5.60 -7.76 -8.59
CA GLU A 56 -4.65 -7.58 -9.69
C GLU A 56 -4.88 -6.23 -10.41
N GLU A 57 -6.11 -5.94 -10.80
CA GLU A 57 -6.46 -4.68 -11.48
C GLU A 57 -6.21 -3.45 -10.60
N LEU A 58 -6.58 -3.54 -9.31
CA LEU A 58 -6.35 -2.47 -8.34
C LEU A 58 -4.85 -2.26 -8.07
N GLY A 59 -4.05 -3.33 -8.11
CA GLY A 59 -2.60 -3.28 -7.94
C GLY A 59 -1.94 -2.31 -8.92
N GLU A 60 -2.29 -2.40 -10.20
CA GLU A 60 -1.77 -1.50 -11.23
C GLU A 60 -2.31 -0.08 -11.05
N LEU A 61 -3.63 0.08 -10.96
CA LEU A 61 -4.30 1.37 -10.90
C LEU A 61 -3.84 2.23 -9.72
N LEU A 62 -3.84 1.66 -8.51
CA LEU A 62 -3.52 2.40 -7.29
C LEU A 62 -2.05 2.79 -7.25
N THR A 63 -1.16 1.91 -7.72
CA THR A 63 0.28 2.19 -7.80
C THR A 63 0.56 3.35 -8.77
N GLN A 64 -0.04 3.32 -9.97
CA GLN A 64 0.12 4.40 -10.95
C GLN A 64 -0.34 5.75 -10.39
N ARG A 65 -1.49 5.79 -9.69
CA ARG A 65 -2.01 7.02 -9.09
C ARG A 65 -1.15 7.53 -7.93
N ALA A 66 -0.63 6.65 -7.09
CA ALA A 66 0.23 7.05 -5.98
C ALA A 66 1.58 7.61 -6.48
N ILE A 67 2.17 7.00 -7.51
CA ILE A 67 3.39 7.51 -8.16
C ILE A 67 3.14 8.86 -8.85
N ALA A 68 2.00 8.99 -9.53
CA ALA A 68 1.62 10.25 -10.17
C ALA A 68 1.50 11.40 -9.15
N ALA A 69 1.03 11.11 -7.94
CA ALA A 69 0.98 12.09 -6.85
C ALA A 69 2.36 12.50 -6.33
N LEU A 70 3.34 11.58 -6.32
CA LEU A 70 4.74 11.93 -6.01
C LEU A 70 5.41 12.70 -7.15
N GLY A 71 4.90 12.59 -8.38
CA GLY A 71 5.47 13.25 -9.56
C GLY A 71 6.82 12.67 -9.97
N ILE A 72 7.06 11.38 -9.71
CA ILE A 72 8.34 10.70 -9.99
C ILE A 72 8.17 9.50 -10.92
N PRO A 73 9.23 9.02 -11.58
CA PRO A 73 9.20 7.73 -12.28
C PRO A 73 9.06 6.57 -11.29
N GLY A 74 8.30 5.52 -11.65
CA GLY A 74 8.12 4.35 -10.80
C GLY A 74 9.42 3.64 -10.39
N SER A 75 10.45 3.72 -11.24
CA SER A 75 11.79 3.17 -10.95
C SER A 75 12.51 3.85 -9.78
N THR A 76 12.08 5.05 -9.38
CA THR A 76 12.69 5.86 -8.31
C THR A 76 11.97 5.75 -6.97
N VAL A 77 10.83 5.03 -6.92
CA VAL A 77 10.15 4.70 -5.66
C VAL A 77 11.10 3.91 -4.76
N GLU A 78 11.15 4.21 -3.47
CA GLU A 78 12.04 3.53 -2.51
C GLU A 78 11.30 2.46 -1.70
N SER A 79 10.10 2.79 -1.20
CA SER A 79 9.27 1.85 -0.42
C SER A 79 7.89 1.69 -1.02
N TYR A 80 7.29 0.55 -0.73
CA TYR A 80 5.88 0.28 -1.00
C TYR A 80 5.17 -0.32 0.21
N GLY A 81 3.85 -0.36 0.14
CA GLY A 81 2.99 -0.98 1.13
C GLY A 81 1.59 -1.19 0.58
N LYS A 82 0.86 -2.15 1.12
CA LYS A 82 -0.55 -2.38 0.75
C LYS A 82 -1.40 -2.69 1.97
N ALA A 83 -2.65 -2.27 1.97
CA ALA A 83 -3.57 -2.56 3.07
C ALA A 83 -5.00 -2.70 2.58
N ALA A 84 -5.82 -3.42 3.34
CA ALA A 84 -7.25 -3.51 3.07
C ALA A 84 -8.07 -3.46 4.36
N ALA A 85 -9.15 -2.68 4.34
CA ALA A 85 -10.20 -2.67 5.36
C ALA A 85 -11.51 -3.18 4.76
N VAL A 86 -12.09 -4.23 5.36
CA VAL A 86 -13.34 -4.83 4.91
C VAL A 86 -14.49 -4.35 5.80
N GLY A 87 -15.61 -3.99 5.18
CA GLY A 87 -16.85 -3.64 5.85
C GLY A 87 -17.42 -4.77 6.71
N GLU A 88 -18.35 -4.41 7.59
CA GLU A 88 -18.92 -5.30 8.60
C GLU A 88 -19.56 -6.58 8.03
N ASN A 89 -20.10 -6.57 6.82
CA ASN A 89 -20.71 -7.75 6.21
C ASN A 89 -19.71 -8.64 5.45
N GLY A 90 -18.43 -8.31 5.44
CA GLY A 90 -17.38 -9.19 4.93
C GLY A 90 -16.57 -9.86 6.05
N GLU A 91 -15.55 -10.62 5.66
CA GLU A 91 -14.61 -11.27 6.57
C GLU A 91 -13.15 -10.90 6.26
N LEU A 92 -12.23 -11.33 7.11
CA LEU A 92 -10.81 -11.00 6.98
C LEU A 92 -10.18 -11.66 5.73
N GLU A 93 -10.66 -12.83 5.34
CA GLU A 93 -10.25 -13.52 4.12
C GLU A 93 -10.57 -12.73 2.85
N HIS A 94 -11.61 -11.90 2.84
CA HIS A 94 -11.85 -10.97 1.73
C HIS A 94 -10.72 -9.95 1.58
N ALA A 95 -10.19 -9.44 2.71
CA ALA A 95 -9.01 -8.57 2.72
C ALA A 95 -7.75 -9.34 2.28
N ALA A 96 -7.64 -10.60 2.68
CA ALA A 96 -6.50 -11.43 2.30
C ALA A 96 -6.48 -11.69 0.80
N ALA A 97 -7.61 -12.11 0.23
CA ALA A 97 -7.79 -12.44 -1.18
C ALA A 97 -7.63 -11.22 -2.08
N ILE A 98 -8.16 -10.05 -1.71
CA ILE A 98 -7.95 -8.86 -2.55
C ILE A 98 -6.50 -8.37 -2.56
N LEU A 99 -5.72 -8.70 -1.52
CA LEU A 99 -4.30 -8.36 -1.45
C LEU A 99 -3.39 -9.45 -2.03
N HIS A 100 -3.87 -10.68 -2.25
CA HIS A 100 -3.04 -11.84 -2.61
C HIS A 100 -3.77 -12.88 -3.48
N PRO A 101 -3.05 -13.63 -4.32
CA PRO A 101 -1.63 -13.50 -4.63
C PRO A 101 -1.36 -12.50 -5.76
N LYS A 102 -2.38 -12.13 -6.55
CA LYS A 102 -2.19 -11.49 -7.85
C LYS A 102 -1.82 -10.01 -7.79
N LEU A 103 -2.25 -9.26 -6.75
CA LEU A 103 -2.01 -7.81 -6.62
C LEU A 103 -0.51 -7.44 -6.72
N GLY A 104 0.40 -8.27 -6.21
CA GLY A 104 1.81 -7.89 -6.13
C GLY A 104 2.55 -7.79 -7.48
N ALA A 105 2.19 -8.61 -8.46
CA ALA A 105 2.85 -8.61 -9.77
C ALA A 105 2.68 -7.29 -10.55
N PRO A 106 1.46 -6.73 -10.70
CA PRO A 106 1.27 -5.45 -11.38
C PRO A 106 1.93 -4.28 -10.66
N VAL A 107 1.98 -4.29 -9.31
CA VAL A 107 2.74 -3.27 -8.55
C VAL A 107 4.21 -3.27 -8.97
N ARG A 108 4.86 -4.44 -8.95
CA ARG A 108 6.28 -4.57 -9.34
C ARG A 108 6.53 -4.18 -10.79
N LYS A 109 5.59 -4.51 -11.68
CA LYS A 109 5.65 -4.12 -13.09
C LYS A 109 5.66 -2.59 -13.25
N VAL A 110 4.76 -1.89 -12.56
CA VAL A 110 4.69 -0.41 -12.58
C VAL A 110 5.98 0.23 -12.04
N LEU A 111 6.59 -0.38 -11.03
CA LEU A 111 7.83 0.10 -10.40
C LEU A 111 9.10 -0.31 -11.16
N GLY A 112 9.00 -1.19 -12.16
CA GLY A 112 10.12 -1.77 -12.91
C GLY A 112 10.96 -2.79 -12.13
N LYS A 113 11.07 -2.65 -10.81
CA LYS A 113 11.70 -3.61 -9.90
C LYS A 113 11.03 -3.58 -8.53
N GLY A 114 11.14 -4.68 -7.83
CA GLY A 114 10.95 -4.80 -6.40
C GLY A 114 11.14 -6.26 -6.09
N ALA A 115 12.15 -6.65 -5.33
CA ALA A 115 12.39 -8.06 -4.98
C ALA A 115 11.78 -8.41 -3.61
N ALA A 116 11.66 -7.43 -2.71
CA ALA A 116 11.18 -7.64 -1.35
C ALA A 116 9.70 -8.08 -1.30
N LEU A 117 9.26 -8.63 -0.18
CA LEU A 117 7.83 -8.82 0.07
C LEU A 117 7.17 -7.44 0.22
N ILE A 118 6.01 -7.22 -0.43
CA ILE A 118 5.21 -6.01 -0.18
C ILE A 118 4.55 -6.17 1.20
N PRO A 119 4.94 -5.39 2.22
CA PRO A 119 4.36 -5.50 3.55
C PRO A 119 2.86 -5.17 3.48
N SER A 120 2.07 -5.85 4.30
CA SER A 120 0.63 -5.64 4.29
C SER A 120 -0.06 -5.76 5.62
N SER A 121 -1.16 -5.04 5.77
CA SER A 121 -2.08 -5.11 6.90
C SER A 121 -3.50 -5.38 6.41
N LYS A 122 -4.32 -6.01 7.25
CA LYS A 122 -5.72 -6.36 6.98
C LYS A 122 -6.54 -5.98 8.19
N LYS A 123 -7.72 -5.41 7.98
CA LYS A 123 -8.61 -5.00 9.08
C LYS A 123 -10.08 -5.23 8.69
N ARG A 124 -10.93 -5.51 9.67
CA ARG A 124 -12.38 -5.28 9.56
C ARG A 124 -12.73 -3.99 10.28
N GLY A 125 -13.56 -3.15 9.68
CA GLY A 125 -13.96 -1.88 10.25
C GLY A 125 -15.14 -1.25 9.53
N GLY A 126 -15.71 -0.21 10.14
CA GLY A 126 -16.81 0.57 9.57
C GLY A 126 -16.33 1.87 8.94
N LEU A 127 -17.30 2.77 8.70
CA LEU A 127 -17.08 4.08 8.11
C LEU A 127 -16.04 4.89 8.91
N GLY A 128 -15.04 5.44 8.22
CA GLY A 128 -14.03 6.29 8.86
C GLY A 128 -12.92 5.52 9.59
N VAL A 129 -12.86 4.20 9.47
CA VAL A 129 -11.79 3.39 10.07
C VAL A 129 -10.42 3.87 9.58
N ALA A 130 -9.49 4.05 10.52
CA ALA A 130 -8.09 4.29 10.21
C ALA A 130 -7.44 3.00 9.65
N LEU A 131 -6.73 3.15 8.53
CA LEU A 131 -6.03 2.06 7.87
C LEU A 131 -4.54 2.39 7.78
N ASP A 132 -3.74 1.74 8.62
CA ASP A 132 -2.28 1.80 8.58
C ASP A 132 -1.71 0.94 7.46
N ILE A 133 -1.02 1.56 6.51
CA ILE A 133 -0.32 0.89 5.42
C ILE A 133 1.15 0.73 5.84
N PRO A 134 1.62 -0.47 6.19
CA PRO A 134 3.02 -0.67 6.52
C PRO A 134 3.89 -0.45 5.28
N LEU A 135 5.05 0.17 5.44
CA LEU A 135 6.00 0.49 4.38
C LEU A 135 7.32 -0.24 4.59
N GLY A 136 7.92 -0.68 3.49
CA GLY A 136 9.25 -1.30 3.48
C GLY A 136 9.95 -1.10 2.13
N HIS A 137 11.28 -1.05 2.16
CA HIS A 137 12.08 -0.82 0.95
C HIS A 137 11.80 -1.88 -0.12
N LYS A 138 11.53 -1.45 -1.35
CA LYS A 138 10.99 -2.32 -2.40
C LYS A 138 11.96 -3.41 -2.86
N ASP A 139 13.26 -3.15 -2.73
CA ASP A 139 14.30 -4.04 -3.22
C ASP A 139 14.90 -4.96 -2.14
N ALA A 140 14.79 -4.62 -0.86
CA ALA A 140 15.38 -5.40 0.23
C ALA A 140 14.65 -5.16 1.57
N ALA A 141 14.08 -6.22 2.13
CA ALA A 141 13.25 -6.17 3.32
C ALA A 141 14.02 -5.78 4.61
N PHE A 142 15.34 -5.80 4.64
CA PHE A 142 16.11 -5.46 5.84
C PHE A 142 16.67 -4.03 5.87
N VAL A 143 16.34 -3.19 4.88
CA VAL A 143 16.76 -1.78 4.84
C VAL A 143 16.01 -0.98 5.91
N ARG A 144 16.61 -0.90 7.11
CA ARG A 144 15.93 -0.47 8.33
C ARG A 144 15.51 1.00 8.33
N SER A 145 16.14 1.83 7.51
CA SER A 145 15.74 3.24 7.34
C SER A 145 14.34 3.39 6.71
N HIS A 146 13.78 2.34 6.11
CA HIS A 146 12.52 2.37 5.34
C HIS A 146 11.37 1.62 6.01
N PHE A 147 11.57 1.09 7.23
CA PHE A 147 10.46 0.64 8.05
C PHE A 147 9.66 1.84 8.52
N ASP A 148 8.42 1.95 8.05
CA ASP A 148 7.50 3.05 8.36
C ASP A 148 6.05 2.60 8.17
N GLY A 149 5.09 3.50 8.32
CA GLY A 149 3.71 3.28 7.91
C GLY A 149 2.98 4.58 7.62
N MET A 150 2.00 4.53 6.70
CA MET A 150 1.15 5.66 6.34
C MET A 150 -0.30 5.37 6.72
N GLU A 151 -0.90 6.21 7.58
CA GLU A 151 -2.33 6.11 7.91
C GLU A 151 -3.16 6.79 6.81
N VAL A 152 -4.24 6.13 6.38
CA VAL A 152 -5.28 6.74 5.54
C VAL A 152 -6.66 6.44 6.12
N ARG A 153 -7.62 7.34 5.89
CA ARG A 153 -9.03 7.13 6.24
C ARG A 153 -9.95 7.85 5.27
N LEU A 154 -11.15 7.32 5.10
CA LEU A 154 -12.23 7.94 4.33
C LEU A 154 -13.48 7.97 5.21
N ASN A 155 -14.04 9.15 5.42
CA ASN A 155 -15.11 9.39 6.39
C ASN A 155 -16.36 8.52 6.19
N ASP A 156 -16.61 8.08 4.95
CA ASP A 156 -17.78 7.30 4.53
C ASP A 156 -17.42 5.90 4.00
N ALA A 157 -16.25 5.36 4.35
CA ALA A 157 -15.82 4.04 3.90
C ALA A 157 -14.99 3.26 4.94
N PRO A 158 -14.94 1.91 4.81
CA PRO A 158 -15.84 1.10 3.99
C PRO A 158 -17.26 1.04 4.59
N ARG A 159 -18.30 1.08 3.74
CA ARG A 159 -19.65 0.65 4.15
C ARG A 159 -19.66 -0.85 4.42
N ALA A 160 -20.72 -1.36 5.04
CA ALA A 160 -20.83 -2.76 5.44
C ALA A 160 -20.53 -3.76 4.30
N ASN A 161 -20.95 -3.46 3.07
CA ASN A 161 -20.76 -4.30 1.88
C ASN A 161 -19.58 -3.86 1.00
N GLU A 162 -18.59 -3.16 1.55
CA GLU A 162 -17.47 -2.60 0.79
C GLU A 162 -16.12 -3.11 1.28
N ILE A 163 -15.11 -2.93 0.43
CA ILE A 163 -13.70 -3.05 0.79
C ILE A 163 -13.00 -1.76 0.43
N MET A 164 -12.21 -1.22 1.37
CA MET A 164 -11.25 -0.16 1.12
C MET A 164 -9.88 -0.80 0.90
N VAL A 165 -9.29 -0.62 -0.28
CA VAL A 165 -7.97 -1.16 -0.66
C VAL A 165 -7.02 0.00 -0.90
N ALA A 166 -5.83 -0.07 -0.33
CA ALA A 166 -4.84 1.00 -0.40
C ALA A 166 -3.47 0.47 -0.83
N ILE A 167 -2.77 1.26 -1.64
CA ILE A 167 -1.35 1.11 -1.93
C ILE A 167 -0.65 2.41 -1.58
N ALA A 168 0.45 2.31 -0.83
CA ALA A 168 1.34 3.42 -0.53
C ALA A 168 2.70 3.22 -1.19
N VAL A 169 3.31 4.33 -1.59
CA VAL A 169 4.69 4.41 -2.11
C VAL A 169 5.40 5.60 -1.48
N THR A 170 6.72 5.53 -1.45
CA THR A 170 7.59 6.62 -0.96
C THR A 170 8.73 6.86 -1.94
N ASP A 171 9.33 8.03 -1.91
CA ASP A 171 10.56 8.37 -2.62
C ASP A 171 11.78 8.43 -1.70
N SER A 172 11.62 8.01 -0.45
CA SER A 172 12.59 8.18 0.62
C SER A 172 12.31 7.22 1.79
N GLY A 173 13.28 7.11 2.71
CA GLY A 173 13.08 6.47 4.02
C GLY A 173 12.48 7.43 5.04
N ARG A 174 12.54 7.05 6.33
CA ARG A 174 12.13 7.94 7.44
C ARG A 174 12.92 9.26 7.44
N PRO A 175 12.37 10.37 7.96
CA PRO A 175 13.01 11.71 7.91
C PRO A 175 14.41 11.78 8.53
N LEU A 176 14.63 11.11 9.67
CA LEU A 176 15.89 11.17 10.43
C LEU A 176 16.35 9.76 10.85
N PRO A 177 16.71 8.86 9.92
CA PRO A 177 16.99 7.46 10.23
C PRO A 177 18.34 7.32 10.94
N ARG A 178 18.34 6.76 12.16
CA ARG A 178 19.53 6.70 13.03
C ARG A 178 19.59 5.45 13.93
N VAL A 179 19.03 4.35 13.46
CA VAL A 179 18.91 3.08 14.22
C VAL A 179 19.69 1.92 13.59
N GLY A 180 20.71 2.23 12.77
CA GLY A 180 21.56 1.24 12.08
C GLY A 180 20.80 0.32 11.12
N GLY A 181 21.37 -0.84 10.83
CA GLY A 181 20.81 -1.84 9.91
C GLY A 181 21.41 -1.78 8.51
N LEU A 182 20.87 -2.60 7.60
CA LEU A 182 21.26 -2.58 6.19
C LEU A 182 20.93 -1.21 5.58
N THR A 183 21.88 -0.62 4.87
CA THR A 183 21.68 0.65 4.15
C THR A 183 21.32 0.40 2.68
N LYS A 184 20.79 1.42 2.00
CA LYS A 184 20.43 1.33 0.58
C LYS A 184 21.62 0.95 -0.31
N ASP A 185 22.79 1.50 -0.01
CA ASP A 185 24.01 1.26 -0.79
C ASP A 185 24.59 -0.15 -0.57
N GLN A 186 24.08 -0.88 0.44
CA GLN A 186 24.45 -2.26 0.71
C GLN A 186 23.51 -3.28 0.06
N ILE A 187 22.50 -2.80 -0.70
CA ILE A 187 21.50 -3.69 -1.28
C ILE A 187 22.11 -4.57 -2.35
N LYS A 188 21.88 -5.89 -2.26
CA LYS A 188 22.16 -6.82 -3.36
C LYS A 188 20.95 -6.96 -4.29
N GLY A 189 19.77 -7.09 -3.70
CA GLY A 189 18.48 -7.14 -4.40
C GLY A 189 18.24 -8.44 -5.17
N GLU A 190 18.82 -9.55 -4.69
CA GLU A 190 18.72 -10.89 -5.30
C GLU A 190 17.55 -11.70 -4.71
N ASP A 191 17.40 -11.69 -3.39
CA ASP A 191 16.41 -12.49 -2.64
C ASP A 191 15.26 -11.65 -2.06
N GLY A 192 15.31 -10.33 -2.24
CA GLY A 192 14.36 -9.40 -1.66
C GLY A 192 14.54 -9.15 -0.17
N LEU A 193 15.58 -9.69 0.46
CA LEU A 193 15.88 -9.51 1.88
C LEU A 193 17.03 -8.51 2.06
N ARG A 194 18.09 -8.66 1.27
CA ARG A 194 19.31 -7.86 1.36
C ARG A 194 19.71 -7.22 0.06
#